data_AF-A0A5E8B2A7-F1
#
_entry.id   AF-A0A5E8B2A7-F1
#
_cell.length_a   1.000
_cell.length_b   1.000
_cell.length_c   1.000
_cell.angle_alpha   90.00
_cell.angle_beta   90.00
_cell.angle_gamma   90.00
#
_symmetry.space_group_name_H-M   'P 1'
#
loop_
_entity.id
_entity.type
_entity.pdbx_description
1 polymer ?
#
loop_
_entity_poly.entity_id
_entity_poly.type
_entity_poly.pdbx_seq_one_letter_code
_entity_poly.pdbx_strand_id
1 'polypeptide(L)' 'MERHLNHTVVADLETELKDTFANIKMSDLNLHDITMDEFVEQLSKKSKLSKEKVTEMVEEKINYIYSKRLG' A
#
# COMPACT_ATOMS: atom_id res chain seq x y z
N MET A 1 2.08 -8.47 15.89
CA MET A 1 3.28 -8.14 15.10
C MET A 1 2.93 -6.94 14.24
N GLU A 2 3.44 -5.76 14.57
CA GLU A 2 3.29 -4.58 13.71
C GLU A 2 4.34 -4.66 12.59
N ARG A 3 3.88 -4.70 11.34
CA ARG A 3 4.76 -4.73 10.16
C ARG A 3 4.86 -3.31 9.62
N HIS A 4 5.95 -2.62 9.96
CA HIS A 4 6.27 -1.31 9.41
C HIS A 4 6.66 -1.44 7.94
N LEU A 5 6.11 -0.56 7.10
CA LEU A 5 6.50 -0.46 5.70
C LEU A 5 7.67 0.51 5.59
N ASN A 6 8.79 0.05 5.02
CA ASN A 6 9.92 0.92 4.74
C ASN A 6 9.57 1.91 3.61
N HIS A 7 10.19 3.09 3.63
CA HIS A 7 9.93 4.15 2.66
C HIS A 7 10.11 3.73 1.18
N THR A 8 11.07 2.84 0.90
CA THR A 8 11.30 2.30 -0.44
C THR A 8 10.20 1.35 -0.91
N VAL A 9 9.63 0.54 -0.01
CA VAL A 9 8.50 -0.34 -0.33
C VAL A 9 7.24 0.49 -0.53
N VAL A 10 7.05 1.53 0.27
CA VAL A 10 5.92 2.46 0.13
C VAL A 10 5.95 3.19 -1.22
N ALA A 11 7.11 3.66 -1.66
CA ALA A 11 7.24 4.33 -2.98
C ALA A 11 6.92 3.39 -4.15
N ASP A 12 7.38 2.12 -4.08
CA ASP A 12 7.03 1.12 -5.08
C ASP A 12 5.55 0.77 -5.03
N LEU A 13 4.97 0.67 -3.82
CA LEU A 13 3.54 0.44 -3.65
C LEU A 13 2.72 1.57 -4.26
N GLU A 14 3.10 2.83 -4.02
CA GLU A 14 2.47 3.98 -4.66
C GLU A 14 2.48 3.83 -6.20
N THR A 15 3.60 3.41 -6.77
CA THR A 15 3.72 3.21 -8.23
C THR A 15 2.80 2.08 -8.72
N GLU A 16 2.82 0.92 -8.07
CA GLU A 16 2.05 -0.26 -8.48
C GLU A 16 0.54 -0.11 -8.22
N LEU A 17 0.16 0.71 -7.25
CA LEU A 17 -1.22 0.95 -6.85
C LEU A 17 -1.82 2.21 -7.49
N LYS A 18 -1.02 3.07 -8.13
CA LYS A 18 -1.46 4.32 -8.74
C LYS A 18 -2.56 4.11 -9.78
N ASP A 19 -2.45 3.10 -10.64
CA ASP A 19 -3.49 2.83 -11.65
C ASP A 19 -4.78 2.33 -11.01
N THR A 20 -4.65 1.51 -9.97
CA THR A 20 -5.80 0.92 -9.28
C THR A 20 -6.55 1.95 -8.44
N PHE A 21 -5.80 2.85 -7.81
CA PHE A 21 -6.31 3.93 -6.97
C PHE A 21 -6.03 5.29 -7.62
N ALA A 22 -6.29 5.44 -8.92
CA ALA A 22 -6.00 6.67 -9.66
C ALA A 22 -6.70 7.92 -9.08
N ASN A 23 -7.79 7.73 -8.35
CA ASN A 23 -8.55 8.79 -7.68
C ASN A 23 -8.02 9.13 -6.27
N ILE A 24 -7.01 8.40 -5.78
CA ILE A 24 -6.39 8.60 -4.47
C ILE A 24 -5.01 9.20 -4.69
N LYS A 25 -4.80 10.40 -4.16
CA LYS A 25 -3.46 10.97 -4.07
C LYS A 25 -2.73 10.29 -2.93
N MET A 26 -1.69 9.53 -3.26
CA MET A 26 -0.84 8.87 -2.25
C MET A 26 -0.14 9.89 -1.34
N SER A 27 0.09 11.12 -1.83
CA SER A 27 0.55 12.25 -1.02
C SER A 27 -0.41 12.68 0.10
N ASP A 28 -1.70 12.29 0.02
CA ASP A 28 -2.65 12.53 1.12
C ASP A 28 -2.53 11.46 2.22
N LEU A 29 -1.81 10.37 1.97
CA LEU A 29 -1.55 9.33 2.95
C LEU A 29 -0.34 9.76 3.79
N ASN A 30 -0.42 9.58 5.11
CA ASN A 30 0.72 9.86 5.96
C ASN A 30 1.70 8.68 5.90
N LEU A 31 2.60 8.72 4.91
CA LEU A 31 3.49 7.60 4.55
C LEU A 31 4.81 7.55 5.34
N HIS A 32 5.07 8.54 6.21
CA HIS A 32 6.22 8.56 7.09
C HIS A 32 6.00 7.60 8.27
N ASP A 33 6.72 6.46 8.25
CA ASP A 33 6.66 5.42 9.29
C ASP A 33 5.24 4.84 9.51
N ILE A 34 4.60 4.44 8.40
CA ILE A 34 3.26 3.86 8.42
C ILE A 34 3.32 2.33 8.55
N THR A 35 2.44 1.78 9.39
CA THR A 35 2.23 0.33 9.42
C THR A 35 1.38 -0.13 8.24
N MET A 36 1.48 -1.41 7.89
CA MET A 36 0.64 -1.97 6.84
C MET A 36 -0.87 -1.81 7.13
N ASP A 37 -1.28 -1.96 8.39
CA ASP A 37 -2.69 -1.84 8.78
C ASP A 37 -3.21 -0.41 8.60
N GLU A 38 -2.42 0.59 9.01
CA GLU A 38 -2.76 2.00 8.82
C GLU A 38 -2.82 2.38 7.33
N PHE A 39 -1.90 1.85 6.51
CA PHE A 39 -1.90 2.10 5.06
C PHE A 39 -3.17 1.54 4.41
N VAL A 40 -3.50 0.28 4.72
CA VAL A 40 -4.74 -0.38 4.25
C VAL A 40 -5.97 0.37 4.75
N GLU A 41 -6.00 0.81 6.00
CA GLU A 41 -7.13 1.54 6.56
C GLU A 41 -7.37 2.87 5.83
N GLN A 42 -6.32 3.66 5.59
CA GLN A 42 -6.45 4.92 4.87
C GLN A 42 -6.88 4.70 3.41
N LEU A 43 -6.32 3.69 2.74
CA LEU A 43 -6.71 3.32 1.37
C LEU A 43 -8.17 2.84 1.31
N SER A 44 -8.60 2.00 2.24
CA SER A 44 -10.00 1.53 2.32
C SER A 44 -10.96 2.70 2.52
N LYS A 45 -10.64 3.64 3.43
CA LYS A 45 -11.44 4.86 3.66
C LYS A 45 -11.55 5.73 2.41
N LYS A 46 -10.45 5.96 1.69
CA LYS A 46 -10.42 6.82 0.49
C LYS A 46 -11.03 6.15 -0.76
N SER A 47 -10.81 4.84 -0.95
CA SER A 47 -11.30 4.07 -2.10
C SER A 47 -12.75 3.63 -1.97
N LYS A 48 -13.30 3.65 -0.75
CA LYS A 48 -14.59 3.03 -0.40
C LYS A 48 -14.64 1.52 -0.65
N LEU A 49 -13.48 0.87 -0.77
CA LEU A 49 -13.38 -0.60 -0.82
C LEU A 49 -13.32 -1.18 0.60
N SER A 50 -13.70 -2.45 0.75
CA SER A 50 -13.57 -3.16 2.03
C SER A 50 -12.09 -3.29 2.43
N LYS A 51 -11.83 -3.25 3.75
CA LYS A 51 -10.47 -3.40 4.31
C LYS A 51 -9.82 -4.70 3.81
N GLU A 52 -10.57 -5.79 3.81
CA GLU A 52 -10.13 -7.11 3.32
C GLU A 52 -9.62 -7.08 1.88
N LYS A 53 -10.42 -6.50 0.96
CA LYS A 53 -10.03 -6.40 -0.46
C LYS A 53 -8.78 -5.53 -0.64
N VAL A 54 -8.68 -4.43 0.11
CA VAL A 54 -7.49 -3.57 0.06
C VAL A 54 -6.28 -4.30 0.64
N THR A 55 -6.42 -5.06 1.72
CA THR A 55 -5.35 -5.89 2.29
C THR A 55 -4.81 -6.85 1.24
N GLU A 56 -5.68 -7.64 0.60
CA GLU A 56 -5.27 -8.62 -0.42
C GLU A 56 -4.49 -7.95 -1.56
N MET A 57 -5.00 -6.81 -2.06
CA MET A 57 -4.35 -6.07 -3.14
C MET A 57 -2.99 -5.52 -2.72
N VAL A 58 -2.88 -4.97 -1.52
CA VAL A 58 -1.62 -4.44 -0.99
C VAL A 58 -0.62 -5.58 -0.75
N GLU A 59 -1.04 -6.70 -0.16
CA GLU A 59 -0.18 -7.88 0.05
C GLU A 59 0.35 -8.44 -1.26
N GLU A 60 -0.50 -8.56 -2.28
CA GLU A 60 -0.11 -9.03 -3.61
C GLU A 60 0.98 -8.12 -4.20
N LYS A 61 0.79 -6.80 -4.12
CA LYS A 61 1.79 -5.83 -4.60
C LYS A 61 3.09 -5.87 -3.80
N ILE A 62 3.01 -5.99 -2.47
CA ILE A 62 4.20 -6.15 -1.61
C ILE A 62 5.00 -7.38 -2.03
N ASN A 63 4.33 -8.53 -2.22
CA ASN A 63 4.98 -9.77 -2.63
C ASN A 63 5.62 -9.65 -4.01
N TYR A 64 4.94 -9.00 -4.96
CA TYR A 64 5.49 -8.71 -6.28
C TYR A 64 6.75 -7.83 -6.23
N ILE A 65 6.73 -6.76 -5.43
CA ILE A 65 7.89 -5.88 -5.22
C ILE A 65 9.07 -6.65 -4.64
N TYR A 66 8.83 -7.48 -3.61
CA TYR A 66 9.88 -8.32 -3.04
C TYR A 66 10.42 -9.34 -4.05
N SER A 67 9.54 -9.97 -4.84
CA SER A 67 9.94 -10.91 -5.89
C SER A 67 10.80 -10.26 -6.99
N LYS A 68 10.53 -9.00 -7.35
CA LYS A 68 11.35 -8.24 -8.32
C LYS A 68 12.73 -7.87 -7.79
N ARG A 69 12.86 -7.61 -6.49
CA ARG A 69 14.10 -7.15 -5.86
C ARG A 69 15.05 -8.28 -5.45
N LEU A 70 14.52 -9.49 -5.30
CA LEU A 70 15.27 -10.71 -4.96
C LEU A 70 15.59 -11.58 -6.18
N GLY A 71 15.13 -11.17 -7.38
CA GLY A 71 15.39 -11.83 -8.66
C GLY A 71 16.61 -11.29 -9.38
#